data_AF-A0A4U0V3W6-F1
#
_entry.id   AF-A0A4U0V3W6-F1
#
_cell.length_a   1.000
_cell.length_b   1.000
_cell.length_c   1.000
_cell.angle_alpha   90.00
_cell.angle_beta   90.00
_cell.angle_gamma   90.00
#
_symmetry.space_group_name_H-M   'P 1'
#
loop_
_entity.id
_entity.type
_entity.pdbx_description
1 polymer ?
#
loop_
_entity_poly.entity_id
_entity_poly.type
_entity_poly.pdbx_seq_one_letter_code
_entity_poly.pdbx_strand_id
1 'polypeptide(L)'
;MLSSPSDFGKSKNEAEGGDGMIGANDRGELEIDAGSIEAATKKRVGKGALSGLHHAVADNLQSWKPYHVETKRPLSEVSVANKTFVTKQKKPALTASSGEVIKDGIKEEDRLGARTRIGKCTVVFNGNSYWERALRTHEEHDRLHGYRLHVLRQSLLDDVWSKPAYILSLLLRELARPESERLEWLVWVDADTIILNPHVPIEIFLPPAGSEFDDVHLIYTNDPNGFNNGIFPIRVNRWAVDLFSAILSYRYYRPDAPLVFRDQSAMGALIKEPQFANHVAAAPQRWFNAYQGEHNETLAPFQVRRGDLLVHLAGVPDREKRMGYWLERAEQHLDDWEIPFKSTSYPQEARDFWNEQRGFKRAHTDLLSAIRLKATTLLTKTEERLNLYSAQLTNKQRGAISGLHHQLSSLVAHEKWQEEVQKMEILITRLEQKSEPLISTAEQSNKLPLTPAHDVISAGEKYLLHPTYTEGISDANLRHVGETVEYLKKLIMDFAGVLEHERSERRPVAKQPNPVDASGLH
;
A
#
# COMPACT_ATOMS: atom_id res chain seq x y z
N MET A 1 -13.77 -37.84 -12.45
CA MET A 1 -13.90 -36.82 -13.52
C MET A 1 -14.65 -35.63 -12.94
N LEU A 2 -13.93 -34.62 -12.45
CA LEU A 2 -14.47 -33.32 -12.07
C LEU A 2 -13.36 -32.30 -12.36
N SER A 3 -13.46 -31.64 -13.51
CA SER A 3 -12.47 -30.68 -14.03
C SER A 3 -13.14 -29.37 -14.47
N SER A 4 -14.24 -28.98 -13.83
CA SER A 4 -14.94 -27.72 -14.11
C SER A 4 -15.19 -26.91 -12.82
N PRO A 5 -14.88 -25.60 -12.80
CA PRO A 5 -15.11 -24.71 -11.65
C PRO A 5 -16.59 -24.39 -11.37
N SER A 6 -17.54 -24.86 -12.19
CA SER A 6 -18.96 -24.49 -12.15
C SER A 6 -19.84 -25.36 -11.24
N ASP A 7 -19.30 -26.41 -10.62
CA ASP A 7 -20.10 -27.42 -9.91
C ASP A 7 -20.03 -27.34 -8.38
N PHE A 8 -19.37 -26.31 -7.83
CA PHE A 8 -19.52 -25.99 -6.41
C PHE A 8 -20.91 -25.36 -6.17
N GLY A 9 -21.82 -26.10 -5.52
CA GLY A 9 -23.02 -25.51 -4.93
C GLY A 9 -24.40 -26.04 -5.36
N LYS A 10 -24.57 -27.31 -5.77
CA LYS A 10 -25.91 -27.88 -6.02
C LYS A 10 -26.24 -29.08 -5.13
N SER A 11 -27.04 -28.88 -4.07
CA SER A 11 -28.45 -29.34 -3.97
C SER A 11 -29.00 -29.45 -2.53
N LYS A 12 -30.29 -29.05 -2.41
CA LYS A 12 -31.44 -29.51 -1.58
C LYS A 12 -31.38 -29.51 -0.02
N ASN A 13 -32.31 -28.70 0.53
CA ASN A 13 -33.14 -28.73 1.77
C ASN A 13 -32.85 -29.84 2.81
N GLU A 14 -32.93 -29.67 4.13
CA GLU A 14 -33.56 -28.71 5.06
C GLU A 14 -33.02 -29.01 6.49
N ALA A 15 -32.84 -28.00 7.36
CA ALA A 15 -33.05 -28.02 8.82
C ALA A 15 -32.46 -26.75 9.50
N GLU A 16 -33.11 -26.32 10.58
CA GLU A 16 -33.14 -24.98 11.18
C GLU A 16 -31.96 -24.60 12.11
N GLY A 17 -31.61 -23.31 12.10
CA GLY A 17 -31.47 -22.47 13.30
C GLY A 17 -30.28 -22.68 14.25
N GLY A 18 -29.29 -21.78 14.17
CA GLY A 18 -28.32 -21.54 15.25
C GLY A 18 -27.46 -20.32 14.95
N ASP A 19 -27.53 -19.31 15.81
CA ASP A 19 -26.76 -18.07 15.73
C ASP A 19 -25.27 -18.41 15.92
N GLY A 20 -24.56 -18.53 14.79
CA GLY A 20 -23.23 -19.12 14.71
C GLY A 20 -22.18 -18.08 14.39
N MET A 21 -21.19 -18.00 15.28
CA MET A 21 -19.80 -17.59 15.07
C MET A 21 -19.44 -16.91 13.74
N ILE A 22 -18.83 -15.73 13.85
CA ILE A 22 -18.35 -14.90 12.76
C ILE A 22 -17.60 -15.74 11.71
N GLY A 23 -18.16 -15.79 10.50
CA GLY A 23 -17.69 -16.63 9.39
C GLY A 23 -18.47 -17.93 9.18
N ALA A 24 -19.57 -18.19 9.90
CA ALA A 24 -20.33 -19.45 9.80
C ALA A 24 -21.54 -19.48 8.87
N ASN A 25 -22.03 -18.35 8.35
CA ASN A 25 -23.20 -18.35 7.46
C ASN A 25 -23.03 -17.35 6.32
N ASP A 26 -22.45 -17.79 5.21
CA ASP A 26 -22.62 -17.16 3.90
C ASP A 26 -23.79 -17.85 3.19
N ARG A 27 -24.99 -17.32 3.39
CA ARG A 27 -26.17 -17.65 2.56
C ARG A 27 -26.84 -16.34 2.16
N GLY A 28 -26.52 -15.85 0.96
CA GLY A 28 -27.11 -14.62 0.45
C GLY A 28 -26.69 -14.20 -0.97
N GLU A 29 -26.62 -15.13 -1.92
CA GLU A 29 -26.50 -14.86 -3.37
C GLU A 29 -27.23 -16.03 -4.08
N LEU A 30 -28.13 -15.92 -5.06
CA LEU A 30 -28.59 -14.90 -6.01
C LEU A 30 -30.03 -15.25 -6.44
N GLU A 31 -30.88 -14.26 -6.66
CA GLU A 31 -31.91 -14.34 -7.72
C GLU A 31 -32.32 -12.91 -8.14
N ILE A 32 -31.76 -12.44 -9.25
CA ILE A 32 -32.30 -11.34 -10.05
C ILE A 32 -32.14 -11.78 -11.51
N ASP A 33 -33.23 -12.05 -12.23
CA ASP A 33 -33.56 -11.21 -13.38
C ASP A 33 -35.01 -11.36 -13.92
N ALA A 34 -35.50 -10.19 -14.37
CA ALA A 34 -36.44 -9.86 -15.43
C ALA A 34 -37.86 -10.48 -15.52
N GLY A 35 -38.86 -9.63 -15.25
CA GLY A 35 -40.15 -9.71 -15.96
C GLY A 35 -41.31 -8.90 -15.34
N SER A 36 -41.76 -7.88 -16.08
CA SER A 36 -43.13 -7.29 -16.08
C SER A 36 -43.36 -5.96 -15.36
N ILE A 37 -43.54 -4.94 -16.18
CA ILE A 37 -44.21 -3.66 -15.93
C ILE A 37 -45.72 -3.93 -15.75
N GLU A 38 -46.33 -3.53 -14.62
CA GLU A 38 -47.52 -2.65 -14.54
C GLU A 38 -48.10 -2.52 -13.12
N ALA A 39 -48.32 -1.26 -12.74
CA ALA A 39 -49.34 -0.68 -11.86
C ALA A 39 -49.82 -1.42 -10.58
N ALA A 40 -49.43 -0.89 -9.41
CA ALA A 40 -50.34 -0.77 -8.27
C ALA A 40 -49.96 0.41 -7.36
N THR A 41 -50.59 1.54 -7.62
CA THR A 41 -50.69 2.73 -6.77
C THR A 41 -51.27 2.35 -5.40
N LYS A 42 -50.55 2.61 -4.30
CA LYS A 42 -51.18 2.86 -2.99
C LYS A 42 -50.31 3.75 -2.10
N LYS A 43 -50.72 5.02 -2.03
CA LYS A 43 -50.33 5.99 -1.00
C LYS A 43 -50.56 5.40 0.40
N ARG A 44 -49.56 5.47 1.27
CA ARG A 44 -49.77 5.60 2.72
C ARG A 44 -48.92 6.74 3.25
N VAL A 45 -49.61 7.82 3.58
CA VAL A 45 -49.13 8.94 4.39
C VAL A 45 -49.20 8.50 5.85
N GLY A 46 -48.08 8.56 6.56
CA GLY A 46 -48.00 8.32 8.00
C GLY A 46 -47.09 9.36 8.64
N LYS A 47 -47.67 10.52 8.97
CA LYS A 47 -47.07 11.50 9.88
C LYS A 47 -47.01 10.89 11.29
N GLY A 48 -45.89 11.09 11.98
CA GLY A 48 -45.84 11.03 13.45
C GLY A 48 -44.98 9.91 14.04
N ALA A 49 -43.67 10.14 14.11
CA ALA A 49 -42.78 9.47 15.08
C ALA A 49 -41.51 10.30 15.40
N LEU A 50 -41.55 11.63 15.22
CA LEU A 50 -40.42 12.54 15.51
C LEU A 50 -40.67 13.46 16.71
N SER A 51 -41.75 13.26 17.47
CA SER A 51 -42.03 13.98 18.73
C SER A 51 -41.71 13.17 20.00
N GLY A 52 -41.22 11.93 19.86
CA GLY A 52 -40.88 11.05 20.99
C GLY A 52 -39.40 11.02 21.40
N LEU A 53 -38.50 11.66 20.64
CA LEU A 53 -37.05 11.63 20.87
C LEU A 53 -36.50 12.87 21.59
N HIS A 54 -37.27 13.97 21.63
CA HIS A 54 -36.83 15.22 22.26
C HIS A 54 -37.04 15.27 23.79
N HIS A 55 -37.78 14.33 24.38
CA HIS A 55 -37.98 14.24 25.83
C HIS A 55 -37.12 13.18 26.53
N ALA A 56 -36.41 12.32 25.80
CA ALA A 56 -35.56 11.26 26.39
C ALA A 56 -34.06 11.64 26.48
N VAL A 57 -33.66 12.81 25.97
CA VAL A 57 -32.26 13.27 25.95
C VAL A 57 -32.03 14.53 26.81
N ALA A 58 -33.10 15.11 27.39
CA ALA A 58 -33.00 16.28 28.26
C ALA A 58 -32.63 15.94 29.73
N ASP A 59 -32.89 14.71 30.18
CA ASP A 59 -32.77 14.33 31.61
C ASP A 59 -31.45 13.60 31.97
N ASN A 60 -30.51 13.43 31.03
CA ASN A 60 -29.21 12.79 31.31
C ASN A 60 -27.98 13.63 30.92
N LEU A 61 -28.14 14.93 30.72
CA LEU A 61 -27.04 15.86 30.39
C LEU A 61 -26.87 16.94 31.47
N GLN A 62 -26.66 16.55 32.73
CA GLN A 62 -26.06 17.43 33.73
C GLN A 62 -25.20 16.64 34.74
N SER A 63 -23.92 16.44 34.42
CA SER A 63 -22.77 16.84 35.26
C SER A 63 -21.50 16.05 34.88
N TRP A 64 -20.81 16.47 33.83
CA TRP A 64 -19.39 16.16 33.65
C TRP A 64 -18.64 17.50 33.53
N LYS A 65 -18.07 17.94 34.65
CA LYS A 65 -17.09 19.03 34.70
C LYS A 65 -15.72 18.39 34.90
N PRO A 66 -14.83 18.34 33.90
CA PRO A 66 -13.43 18.00 34.12
C PRO A 66 -12.74 19.24 34.71
N TYR A 67 -11.80 19.03 35.63
CA TYR A 67 -11.04 20.05 36.37
C TYR A 67 -11.72 20.63 37.62
N HIS A 68 -11.66 19.88 38.72
CA HIS A 68 -11.48 20.45 40.06
C HIS A 68 -10.49 19.57 40.85
N VAL A 69 -9.32 20.15 41.13
CA VAL A 69 -8.37 19.63 42.13
C VAL A 69 -8.77 20.24 43.46
N GLU A 70 -9.37 19.46 44.36
CA GLU A 70 -9.54 19.90 45.76
C GLU A 70 -8.23 19.69 46.52
N THR A 71 -7.52 20.78 46.76
CA THR A 71 -6.47 20.89 47.76
C THR A 71 -7.11 21.00 49.15
N LYS A 72 -6.95 19.96 49.98
CA LYS A 72 -7.12 20.07 51.43
C LYS A 72 -5.87 19.57 52.14
N ARG A 73 -5.32 20.44 52.97
CA ARG A 73 -4.22 20.22 53.92
C ARG A 73 -4.54 21.06 55.17
N PRO A 74 -3.99 20.75 56.35
CA PRO A 74 -4.36 19.62 57.21
C PRO A 74 -4.72 20.11 58.63
N LEU A 75 -5.26 19.26 59.51
CA LEU A 75 -5.15 19.48 60.96
C LEU A 75 -5.12 18.16 61.76
N SER A 76 -4.13 18.14 62.67
CA SER A 76 -3.95 17.37 63.92
C SER A 76 -3.71 15.85 63.89
N GLU A 77 -2.44 15.55 64.15
CA GLU A 77 -1.83 14.43 64.89
C GLU A 77 -2.75 13.70 65.90
N VAL A 78 -2.80 12.36 65.78
CA VAL A 78 -2.67 11.44 66.93
C VAL A 78 -1.89 10.21 66.46
N SER A 79 -0.76 9.97 67.10
CA SER A 79 0.14 8.84 66.95
C SER A 79 -0.36 7.61 67.72
N VAL A 80 -0.51 6.46 67.06
CA VAL A 80 -0.33 5.14 67.72
C VAL A 80 0.28 4.15 66.73
N ALA A 81 1.30 3.45 67.24
CA ALA A 81 2.26 2.60 66.55
C ALA A 81 1.68 1.43 65.74
N ASN A 82 2.30 1.14 64.59
CA ASN A 82 2.14 -0.15 63.91
C ASN A 82 3.49 -0.81 63.66
N LYS A 83 3.59 -2.04 64.19
CA LYS A 83 4.70 -2.98 64.02
C LYS A 83 4.81 -3.42 62.57
N THR A 84 6.07 -3.52 62.14
CA THR A 84 6.58 -4.01 60.87
C THR A 84 6.09 -5.43 60.55
N PHE A 85 5.41 -5.59 59.41
CA PHE A 85 5.41 -6.82 58.62
C PHE A 85 5.79 -6.45 57.18
N VAL A 86 6.99 -6.88 56.77
CA VAL A 86 7.44 -6.79 55.38
C VAL A 86 6.85 -7.98 54.64
N THR A 87 5.70 -7.78 54.00
CA THR A 87 5.19 -8.69 52.97
C THR A 87 5.74 -8.24 51.62
N LYS A 88 6.51 -9.12 50.97
CA LYS A 88 6.96 -8.97 49.57
C LYS A 88 5.75 -8.63 48.69
N GLN A 89 5.72 -7.41 48.14
CA GLN A 89 4.75 -7.04 47.11
C GLN A 89 5.00 -7.90 45.87
N LYS A 90 4.12 -8.87 45.62
CA LYS A 90 3.92 -9.40 44.28
C LYS A 90 3.44 -8.25 43.40
N LYS A 91 4.10 -8.04 42.25
CA LYS A 91 3.58 -7.21 41.16
C LYS A 91 2.13 -7.61 40.89
N PRO A 92 1.19 -6.66 40.69
CA PRO A 92 -0.17 -7.01 40.36
C PRO A 92 -0.14 -7.67 38.97
N ALA A 93 -0.38 -8.98 38.93
CA ALA A 93 -0.83 -9.60 37.70
C ALA A 93 -2.19 -8.96 37.39
N LEU A 94 -2.30 -8.28 36.24
CA LEU A 94 -3.58 -7.95 35.64
C LEU A 94 -4.27 -9.26 35.23
N THR A 95 -4.81 -9.99 36.20
CA THR A 95 -5.84 -10.98 35.93
C THR A 95 -7.13 -10.21 35.77
N ALA A 96 -7.32 -9.65 34.58
CA ALA A 96 -8.64 -9.20 34.19
C ALA A 96 -9.54 -10.44 34.10
N SER A 97 -10.73 -10.35 34.65
CA SER A 97 -11.83 -11.27 34.42
C SER A 97 -12.39 -11.10 33.00
N SER A 98 -11.50 -11.08 31.99
CA SER A 98 -11.74 -10.53 30.65
C SER A 98 -12.11 -11.59 29.64
N GLY A 99 -13.01 -11.24 28.70
CA GLY A 99 -13.35 -12.03 27.51
C GLY A 99 -12.21 -12.23 26.50
N GLU A 100 -10.95 -12.08 26.90
CA GLU A 100 -9.74 -12.30 26.11
C GLU A 100 -8.83 -13.26 26.87
N VAL A 101 -8.27 -14.24 26.15
CA VAL A 101 -7.25 -15.17 26.63
C VAL A 101 -5.95 -14.86 25.92
N ILE A 102 -4.89 -14.54 26.68
CA ILE A 102 -3.55 -14.29 26.15
C ILE A 102 -2.66 -15.49 26.51
N LYS A 103 -2.01 -16.08 25.51
CA LYS A 103 -1.03 -17.16 25.68
C LYS A 103 0.32 -16.70 25.14
N ASP A 104 1.34 -16.69 25.99
CA ASP A 104 2.71 -16.42 25.58
C ASP A 104 3.38 -17.72 25.10
N GLY A 105 3.96 -17.73 23.90
CA GLY A 105 4.65 -18.90 23.34
C GLY A 105 5.94 -19.28 24.06
N ILE A 106 6.63 -18.32 24.66
CA ILE A 106 7.78 -18.55 25.54
C ILE A 106 7.46 -18.00 26.94
N LYS A 107 7.73 -18.81 27.97
CA LYS A 107 7.60 -18.40 29.36
C LYS A 107 8.50 -17.21 29.66
N GLU A 108 8.06 -16.29 30.52
CA GLU A 108 8.83 -15.09 30.88
C GLU A 108 10.26 -15.40 31.38
N GLU A 109 10.45 -16.54 32.06
CA GLU A 109 11.74 -17.00 32.59
C GLU A 109 12.74 -17.44 31.51
N ASP A 110 12.25 -17.91 30.36
CA ASP A 110 13.06 -18.40 29.24
C ASP A 110 13.35 -17.30 28.20
N ARG A 111 12.83 -16.08 28.43
CA ARG A 111 13.06 -14.91 27.58
C ARG A 111 14.46 -14.34 27.85
N LEU A 112 15.47 -14.84 27.15
CA LEU A 112 16.86 -14.34 27.15
C LEU A 112 17.03 -12.92 26.55
N GLY A 113 16.02 -12.04 26.67
CA GLY A 113 16.03 -10.68 26.13
C GLY A 113 15.59 -10.54 24.67
N ALA A 114 15.55 -11.63 23.90
CA ALA A 114 15.00 -11.66 22.55
C ALA A 114 13.49 -11.95 22.61
N ARG A 115 12.66 -10.90 22.73
CA ARG A 115 11.20 -11.05 22.47
C ARG A 115 11.00 -11.12 20.96
N THR A 116 10.35 -12.16 20.46
CA THR A 116 9.76 -12.09 19.12
C THR A 116 8.75 -10.94 19.13
N ARG A 117 8.85 -10.04 18.16
CA ARG A 117 7.95 -8.88 18.06
C ARG A 117 6.74 -9.20 17.19
N ILE A 118 6.33 -10.46 17.15
CA ILE A 118 5.19 -10.95 16.38
C ILE A 118 4.17 -11.54 17.34
N GLY A 119 2.92 -11.11 17.22
CA GLY A 119 1.79 -11.75 17.89
C GLY A 119 0.76 -12.23 16.88
N LYS A 120 0.05 -13.30 17.19
CA LYS A 120 -1.16 -13.73 16.49
C LYS A 120 -2.40 -13.27 17.24
N CYS A 121 -3.49 -13.06 16.52
CA CYS A 121 -4.79 -12.83 17.10
C CYS A 121 -5.90 -13.54 16.33
N THR A 122 -6.91 -13.98 17.07
CA THR A 122 -8.08 -14.69 16.52
C THR A 122 -9.30 -14.49 17.42
N VAL A 123 -10.45 -14.94 16.93
CA VAL A 123 -11.74 -14.86 17.61
C VAL A 123 -12.38 -16.24 17.65
N VAL A 124 -12.68 -16.74 18.84
CA VAL A 124 -13.36 -18.03 19.05
C VAL A 124 -14.38 -17.90 20.20
N PHE A 125 -15.66 -17.63 19.88
CA PHE A 125 -16.77 -17.70 20.83
C PHE A 125 -17.32 -19.13 20.88
N ASN A 126 -17.63 -19.62 22.08
CA ASN A 126 -18.29 -20.92 22.30
C ASN A 126 -17.76 -22.07 21.43
N GLY A 127 -16.43 -22.19 21.32
CA GLY A 127 -15.77 -23.11 20.39
C GLY A 127 -16.13 -24.58 20.67
N ASN A 128 -16.59 -25.29 19.65
CA ASN A 128 -16.70 -26.74 19.73
C ASN A 128 -15.32 -27.42 19.62
N SER A 129 -15.32 -28.75 19.67
CA SER A 129 -14.08 -29.53 19.68
C SER A 129 -13.17 -29.26 18.48
N TYR A 130 -13.70 -28.99 17.27
CA TYR A 130 -12.90 -28.74 16.07
C TYR A 130 -12.21 -27.38 16.12
N TRP A 131 -12.92 -26.32 16.50
CA TRP A 131 -12.35 -24.97 16.64
C TRP A 131 -11.27 -24.91 17.72
N GLU A 132 -11.49 -25.55 18.86
CA GLU A 132 -10.48 -25.62 19.92
C GLU A 132 -9.28 -26.50 19.52
N ARG A 133 -9.47 -27.53 18.69
CA ARG A 133 -8.37 -28.31 18.11
C ARG A 133 -7.54 -27.48 17.13
N ALA A 134 -8.20 -26.73 16.24
CA ALA A 134 -7.51 -25.82 15.33
C ALA A 134 -6.70 -24.76 16.08
N LEU A 135 -7.29 -24.17 17.13
CA LEU A 135 -6.59 -23.23 18.01
C LEU A 135 -5.33 -23.85 18.64
N ARG A 136 -5.39 -25.12 19.07
CA ARG A 136 -4.21 -25.81 19.62
C ARG A 136 -3.07 -25.96 18.63
N THR A 137 -3.37 -26.13 17.33
CA THR A 137 -2.30 -26.16 16.31
C THR A 137 -1.57 -24.82 16.20
N HIS A 138 -2.28 -23.70 16.37
CA HIS A 138 -1.66 -22.38 16.45
C HIS A 138 -0.87 -22.19 17.74
N GLU A 139 -1.40 -22.62 18.88
CA GLU A 139 -0.71 -22.55 20.18
C GLU A 139 0.62 -23.32 20.17
N GLU A 140 0.66 -24.49 19.54
CA GLU A 140 1.89 -25.28 19.43
C GLU A 140 2.93 -24.60 18.54
N HIS A 141 2.52 -24.08 17.40
CA HIS A 141 3.40 -23.28 16.54
C HIS A 141 3.90 -22.02 17.26
N ASP A 142 3.03 -21.33 17.99
CA ASP A 142 3.39 -20.13 18.73
C ASP A 142 4.35 -20.44 19.87
N ARG A 143 4.21 -21.61 20.50
CA ARG A 143 5.16 -22.13 21.49
C ARG A 143 6.53 -22.41 20.88
N LEU A 144 6.57 -22.98 19.68
CA LEU A 144 7.82 -23.32 19.01
C LEU A 144 8.63 -22.08 18.62
N HIS A 145 7.96 -21.04 18.12
CA HIS A 145 8.60 -19.82 17.63
C HIS A 145 8.57 -18.67 18.63
N GLY A 146 7.85 -18.82 19.74
CA GLY A 146 7.74 -17.84 20.80
C GLY A 146 6.78 -16.68 20.56
N TYR A 147 5.81 -16.84 19.66
CA TYR A 147 4.80 -15.81 19.40
C TYR A 147 3.79 -15.70 20.54
N ARG A 148 3.20 -14.51 20.68
CA ARG A 148 2.07 -14.31 21.59
C ARG A 148 0.75 -14.53 20.85
N LEU A 149 -0.16 -15.30 21.43
CA LEU A 149 -1.50 -15.53 20.89
C LEU A 149 -2.56 -14.79 21.70
N HIS A 150 -3.35 -13.95 21.02
CA HIS A 150 -4.47 -13.20 21.56
C HIS A 150 -5.80 -13.77 21.08
N VAL A 151 -6.58 -14.38 21.97
CA VAL A 151 -7.85 -15.03 21.62
C VAL A 151 -9.02 -14.28 22.24
N LEU A 152 -9.85 -13.64 21.40
CA LEU A 152 -11.11 -13.06 21.85
C LEU A 152 -12.16 -14.17 22.01
N ARG A 153 -12.74 -14.26 23.20
CA ARG A 153 -13.76 -15.27 23.58
C ARG A 153 -15.16 -14.69 23.71
N GLN A 154 -15.33 -13.38 23.57
CA GLN A 154 -16.61 -12.69 23.69
C GLN A 154 -16.81 -11.70 22.53
N SER A 155 -18.03 -11.64 22.00
CA SER A 155 -18.35 -10.72 20.91
C SER A 155 -18.28 -9.26 21.38
N LEU A 156 -17.65 -8.40 20.58
CA LEU A 156 -17.52 -6.97 20.87
C LEU A 156 -18.56 -6.15 20.09
N LEU A 157 -18.73 -6.48 18.82
CA LEU A 157 -19.66 -5.86 17.88
C LEU A 157 -20.48 -6.95 17.17
N ASP A 158 -21.52 -6.50 16.48
CA ASP A 158 -22.35 -7.34 15.64
C ASP A 158 -21.56 -8.01 14.52
N ASP A 159 -21.89 -9.27 14.25
CA ASP A 159 -21.41 -10.01 13.09
C ASP A 159 -19.87 -9.92 12.92
N VAL A 160 -19.36 -9.91 11.68
CA VAL A 160 -17.92 -9.87 11.37
C VAL A 160 -17.15 -8.67 11.93
N TRP A 161 -17.84 -7.63 12.39
CA TRP A 161 -17.20 -6.38 12.83
C TRP A 161 -16.44 -6.49 14.15
N SER A 162 -16.64 -7.57 14.92
CA SER A 162 -15.80 -7.85 16.09
C SER A 162 -14.32 -8.06 15.72
N LYS A 163 -14.02 -8.61 14.54
CA LYS A 163 -12.65 -8.82 14.05
C LYS A 163 -11.87 -7.49 13.92
N PRO A 164 -12.31 -6.52 13.09
CA PRO A 164 -11.60 -5.24 12.99
C PRO A 164 -11.62 -4.44 14.29
N ALA A 165 -12.67 -4.54 15.12
CA ALA A 165 -12.71 -3.87 16.43
C ALA A 165 -11.67 -4.42 17.40
N TYR A 166 -11.53 -5.74 17.44
CA TYR A 166 -10.56 -6.40 18.30
C TYR A 166 -9.11 -6.10 17.86
N ILE A 167 -8.85 -6.17 16.56
CA ILE A 167 -7.54 -5.80 16.00
C ILE A 167 -7.21 -4.35 16.34
N LEU A 168 -8.15 -3.41 16.15
CA LEU A 168 -7.95 -2.01 16.54
C LEU A 168 -7.60 -1.86 18.02
N SER A 169 -8.29 -2.61 18.91
CA SER A 169 -8.00 -2.59 20.34
C SER A 169 -6.58 -3.09 20.66
N LEU A 170 -6.09 -4.11 19.95
CA LEU A 170 -4.74 -4.64 20.12
C LEU A 170 -3.68 -3.64 19.62
N LEU A 171 -3.91 -3.04 18.44
CA LEU A 171 -3.02 -2.01 17.89
C LEU A 171 -2.85 -0.83 18.85
N LEU A 172 -3.95 -0.32 19.42
CA LEU A 172 -3.91 0.78 20.38
C LEU A 172 -3.19 0.39 21.69
N ARG A 173 -3.39 -0.84 22.18
CA ARG A 173 -2.70 -1.35 23.38
C ARG A 173 -1.20 -1.50 23.17
N GLU A 174 -0.77 -2.00 22.01
CA GLU A 174 0.65 -2.15 21.69
C GLU A 174 1.31 -0.78 21.39
N LEU A 175 0.60 0.17 20.77
CA LEU A 175 1.10 1.53 20.58
C LEU A 175 1.28 2.31 21.90
N ALA A 176 0.54 1.95 22.95
CA ALA A 176 0.70 2.54 24.27
C ALA A 176 1.98 2.06 25.00
N ARG A 177 2.67 1.04 24.47
CA ARG A 177 3.92 0.53 25.03
C ARG A 177 5.15 1.16 24.36
N PRO A 178 6.31 1.19 25.05
CA PRO A 178 7.57 1.57 24.43
C PRO A 178 7.88 0.74 23.18
N GLU A 179 8.51 1.33 22.17
CA GLU A 179 8.81 0.66 20.90
C GLU A 179 9.63 -0.63 21.07
N SER A 180 10.56 -0.64 22.03
CA SER A 180 11.39 -1.80 22.38
C SER A 180 10.61 -2.95 23.03
N GLU A 181 9.41 -2.69 23.53
CA GLU A 181 8.60 -3.67 24.27
C GLU A 181 7.31 -4.10 23.54
N ARG A 182 6.86 -3.32 22.56
CA ARG A 182 5.65 -3.60 21.79
C ARG A 182 5.88 -4.62 20.69
N LEU A 183 4.81 -5.30 20.32
CA LEU A 183 4.76 -6.05 19.07
C LEU A 183 5.04 -5.12 17.88
N GLU A 184 5.80 -5.61 16.91
CA GLU A 184 6.04 -4.98 15.62
C GLU A 184 4.97 -5.41 14.61
N TRP A 185 4.59 -6.69 14.65
CA TRP A 185 3.59 -7.27 13.77
C TRP A 185 2.51 -7.99 14.58
N LEU A 186 1.27 -7.81 14.13
CA LEU A 186 0.13 -8.60 14.55
C LEU A 186 -0.34 -9.40 13.34
N VAL A 187 -0.58 -10.69 13.50
CA VAL A 187 -1.09 -11.57 12.45
C VAL A 187 -2.50 -11.97 12.83
N TRP A 188 -3.47 -11.54 12.04
CA TRP A 188 -4.82 -12.04 12.16
C TRP A 188 -4.89 -13.46 11.57
N VAL A 189 -5.56 -14.38 12.25
CA VAL A 189 -5.90 -15.72 11.74
C VAL A 189 -7.37 -16.04 11.99
N ASP A 190 -8.11 -16.38 10.94
CA ASP A 190 -9.46 -16.92 11.07
C ASP A 190 -9.43 -18.26 11.82
N ALA A 191 -10.51 -18.55 12.54
CA ALA A 191 -10.57 -19.71 13.43
C ALA A 191 -10.61 -21.07 12.71
N ASP A 192 -10.90 -21.07 11.40
CA ASP A 192 -11.01 -22.24 10.53
C ASP A 192 -9.70 -22.50 9.77
N THR A 193 -8.59 -22.03 10.35
CA THR A 193 -7.24 -22.28 9.88
C THR A 193 -6.55 -23.31 10.76
N ILE A 194 -5.81 -24.24 10.14
CA ILE A 194 -5.10 -25.31 10.83
C ILE A 194 -3.64 -25.27 10.40
N ILE A 195 -2.73 -25.18 11.36
CA ILE A 195 -1.28 -25.26 11.09
C ILE A 195 -0.95 -26.71 10.74
N LEU A 196 -0.31 -26.91 9.58
CA LEU A 196 0.11 -28.23 9.07
C LEU A 196 1.60 -28.45 9.23
N ASN A 197 2.41 -27.40 9.13
CA ASN A 197 3.85 -27.46 9.36
C ASN A 197 4.24 -26.44 10.44
N PRO A 198 4.40 -26.87 11.70
CA PRO A 198 4.74 -25.97 12.79
C PRO A 198 6.14 -25.38 12.64
N HIS A 199 7.04 -25.96 11.84
CA HIS A 199 8.42 -25.50 11.70
C HIS A 199 8.58 -24.23 10.87
N VAL A 200 7.56 -23.82 10.10
CA VAL A 200 7.65 -22.63 9.25
C VAL A 200 7.43 -21.37 10.09
N PRO A 201 8.44 -20.49 10.25
CA PRO A 201 8.29 -19.25 11.02
C PRO A 201 7.50 -18.19 10.23
N ILE A 202 6.75 -17.32 10.90
CA ILE A 202 6.00 -16.23 10.27
C ILE A 202 6.93 -15.19 9.61
N GLU A 203 8.12 -14.97 10.18
CA GLU A 203 9.09 -13.96 9.74
C GLU A 203 9.44 -14.10 8.25
N ILE A 204 9.36 -15.30 7.68
CA ILE A 204 9.69 -15.53 6.27
C ILE A 204 8.75 -14.79 5.31
N PHE A 205 7.52 -14.54 5.74
CA PHE A 205 6.50 -13.86 4.94
C PHE A 205 6.53 -12.33 5.12
N LEU A 206 7.29 -11.83 6.09
CA LEU A 206 7.36 -10.42 6.42
C LEU A 206 8.43 -9.69 5.58
N PRO A 207 8.36 -8.36 5.46
CA PRO A 207 9.39 -7.59 4.81
C PRO A 207 10.72 -7.77 5.55
N PRO A 208 11.86 -7.92 4.85
CA PRO A 208 13.16 -8.00 5.50
C PRO A 208 13.42 -6.74 6.35
N ALA A 209 13.84 -6.93 7.60
CA ALA A 209 14.08 -5.81 8.52
C ALA A 209 15.19 -4.88 8.00
N GLY A 210 14.99 -3.56 8.09
CA GLY A 210 15.97 -2.56 7.66
C GLY A 210 16.16 -2.50 6.14
N SER A 211 15.14 -2.91 5.38
CA SER A 211 15.14 -2.87 3.92
C SER A 211 14.33 -1.68 3.40
N GLU A 212 14.30 -1.52 2.08
CA GLU A 212 13.46 -0.52 1.40
C GLU A 212 11.95 -0.77 1.55
N PHE A 213 11.53 -1.81 2.29
CA PHE A 213 10.14 -2.19 2.54
C PHE A 213 9.65 -1.85 3.96
N ASP A 214 10.36 -0.99 4.69
CA ASP A 214 9.96 -0.55 6.03
C ASP A 214 8.64 0.24 6.04
N ASP A 215 8.25 0.79 4.88
CA ASP A 215 6.96 1.41 4.61
C ASP A 215 5.82 0.40 4.34
N VAL A 216 6.11 -0.90 4.18
CA VAL A 216 5.07 -1.93 4.06
C VAL A 216 4.51 -2.25 5.44
N HIS A 217 3.21 -2.06 5.59
CA HIS A 217 2.49 -2.15 6.85
C HIS A 217 1.41 -3.22 6.85
N LEU A 218 0.94 -3.67 5.68
CA LEU A 218 -0.02 -4.76 5.53
C LEU A 218 0.45 -5.72 4.44
N ILE A 219 0.47 -7.01 4.75
CA ILE A 219 0.66 -8.05 3.74
C ILE A 219 -0.64 -8.82 3.62
N TYR A 220 -1.17 -8.90 2.40
CA TYR A 220 -2.47 -9.52 2.16
C TYR A 220 -2.41 -10.52 1.02
N THR A 221 -3.48 -11.29 0.86
CA THR A 221 -3.62 -12.29 -0.21
C THR A 221 -4.88 -12.03 -1.02
N ASN A 222 -4.87 -12.47 -2.28
CA ASN A 222 -6.07 -12.52 -3.09
C ASN A 222 -6.46 -13.98 -3.36
N ASP A 223 -7.75 -14.24 -3.40
CA ASP A 223 -8.36 -15.48 -3.85
C ASP A 223 -9.13 -15.24 -5.18
N PRO A 224 -9.82 -16.25 -5.75
CA PRO A 224 -10.61 -16.05 -6.97
C PRO A 224 -11.72 -15.00 -6.89
N ASN A 225 -12.15 -14.62 -5.69
CA ASN A 225 -13.14 -13.57 -5.41
C ASN A 225 -12.49 -12.20 -5.13
N GLY A 226 -11.15 -12.12 -5.17
CA GLY A 226 -10.39 -10.89 -4.95
C GLY A 226 -9.73 -10.86 -3.58
N PHE A 227 -9.77 -9.72 -2.90
CA PHE A 227 -9.10 -9.53 -1.62
C PHE A 227 -9.64 -10.50 -0.57
N ASN A 228 -8.76 -11.27 0.07
CA ASN A 228 -9.11 -12.19 1.16
C ASN A 228 -8.41 -11.78 2.45
N ASN A 229 -9.19 -11.55 3.52
CA ASN A 229 -8.68 -11.10 4.82
C ASN A 229 -8.65 -12.19 5.89
N GLY A 230 -8.74 -13.47 5.54
CA GLY A 230 -8.78 -14.54 6.53
C GLY A 230 -7.48 -14.71 7.32
N ILE A 231 -6.34 -14.45 6.67
CA ILE A 231 -5.03 -14.37 7.33
C ILE A 231 -4.26 -13.21 6.74
N PHE A 232 -3.75 -12.32 7.59
CA PHE A 232 -2.88 -11.23 7.14
C PHE A 232 -1.98 -10.70 8.28
N PRO A 233 -0.70 -10.45 8.01
CA PRO A 233 0.16 -9.64 8.86
C PRO A 233 -0.13 -8.14 8.73
N ILE A 234 -0.25 -7.44 9.87
CA ILE A 234 -0.38 -5.99 9.98
C ILE A 234 0.68 -5.43 10.97
N ARG A 235 1.41 -4.40 10.55
CA ARG A 235 2.42 -3.74 11.38
C ARG A 235 1.76 -2.87 12.44
N VAL A 236 2.26 -2.90 13.67
CA VAL A 236 1.80 -2.06 14.77
C VAL A 236 2.33 -0.64 14.60
N ASN A 237 1.54 0.21 13.95
CA ASN A 237 1.85 1.62 13.77
C ASN A 237 0.58 2.47 13.66
N ARG A 238 0.75 3.79 13.52
CA ARG A 238 -0.36 4.73 13.37
C ARG A 238 -1.18 4.46 12.10
N TRP A 239 -0.53 4.10 11.00
CA TRP A 239 -1.18 3.79 9.73
C TRP A 239 -2.21 2.67 9.87
N ALA A 240 -1.88 1.60 10.59
CA ALA A 240 -2.79 0.50 10.85
C ALA A 240 -4.00 0.92 11.70
N VAL A 241 -3.78 1.79 12.70
CA VAL A 241 -4.89 2.37 13.50
C VAL A 241 -5.84 3.17 12.62
N ASP A 242 -5.31 4.00 11.73
CA ASP A 242 -6.12 4.80 10.81
C ASP A 242 -6.91 3.90 9.84
N LEU A 243 -6.28 2.84 9.30
CA LEU A 243 -6.96 1.85 8.45
C LEU A 243 -8.10 1.15 9.19
N PHE A 244 -7.85 0.59 10.38
CA PHE A 244 -8.88 -0.16 11.12
C PHE A 244 -10.00 0.74 11.67
N SER A 245 -9.69 1.99 11.99
CA SER A 245 -10.71 3.00 12.30
C SER A 245 -11.59 3.27 11.08
N ALA A 246 -10.98 3.42 9.90
CA ALA A 246 -11.70 3.61 8.64
C ALA A 246 -12.57 2.38 8.32
N ILE A 247 -12.07 1.15 8.46
CA ILE A 247 -12.83 -0.10 8.24
C ILE A 247 -14.10 -0.12 9.09
N LEU A 248 -13.99 0.10 10.40
CA LEU A 248 -15.14 0.08 11.31
C LEU A 248 -16.19 1.15 10.98
N SER A 249 -15.71 2.32 10.56
CA SER A 249 -16.58 3.44 10.22
C SER A 249 -17.17 3.35 8.80
N TYR A 250 -16.62 2.47 7.95
CA TYR A 250 -16.93 2.40 6.52
C TYR A 250 -18.43 2.23 6.26
N ARG A 251 -19.08 1.31 6.99
CA ARG A 251 -20.52 1.03 6.86
C ARG A 251 -21.42 2.22 7.17
N TYR A 252 -20.95 3.20 7.94
CA TYR A 252 -21.72 4.39 8.32
C TYR A 252 -21.49 5.57 7.37
N TYR A 253 -20.26 5.72 6.86
CA TYR A 253 -19.89 6.83 5.98
C TYR A 253 -20.00 6.51 4.49
N ARG A 254 -20.14 5.24 4.13
CA ARG A 254 -20.36 4.76 2.75
C ARG A 254 -21.48 3.71 2.73
N PRO A 255 -22.72 4.09 3.10
CA PRO A 255 -23.84 3.13 3.22
C PRO A 255 -24.23 2.49 1.89
N ASP A 256 -23.95 3.15 0.76
CA ASP A 256 -24.28 2.66 -0.57
C ASP A 256 -23.20 1.75 -1.19
N ALA A 257 -22.05 1.60 -0.52
CA ALA A 257 -20.97 0.77 -1.02
C ALA A 257 -21.31 -0.73 -0.91
N PRO A 258 -21.05 -1.55 -1.95
CA PRO A 258 -21.36 -2.97 -1.91
C PRO A 258 -20.42 -3.70 -0.95
N LEU A 259 -20.97 -4.16 0.18
CA LEU A 259 -20.26 -4.93 1.19
C LEU A 259 -20.56 -6.43 1.05
N VAL A 260 -20.32 -6.99 -0.15
CA VAL A 260 -20.58 -8.40 -0.49
C VAL A 260 -19.98 -9.36 0.54
N PHE A 261 -18.73 -9.08 0.94
CA PHE A 261 -17.99 -9.80 1.97
C PHE A 261 -17.75 -8.94 3.22
N ARG A 262 -18.68 -8.02 3.52
CA ARG A 262 -18.69 -7.22 4.77
C ARG A 262 -17.36 -6.52 5.08
N ASP A 263 -16.68 -6.87 6.16
CA ASP A 263 -15.40 -6.24 6.57
C ASP A 263 -14.29 -6.45 5.54
N GLN A 264 -14.27 -7.60 4.86
CA GLN A 264 -13.34 -7.89 3.77
C GLN A 264 -13.55 -6.93 2.59
N SER A 265 -14.80 -6.66 2.20
CA SER A 265 -15.10 -5.69 1.15
C SER A 265 -14.69 -4.27 1.54
N ALA A 266 -14.95 -3.87 2.80
CA ALA A 266 -14.56 -2.56 3.30
C ALA A 266 -13.03 -2.38 3.29
N MET A 267 -12.29 -3.37 3.84
CA MET A 267 -10.83 -3.35 3.85
C MET A 267 -10.26 -3.38 2.42
N GLY A 268 -10.77 -4.25 1.55
CA GLY A 268 -10.34 -4.36 0.16
C GLY A 268 -10.58 -3.10 -0.68
N ALA A 269 -11.60 -2.30 -0.35
CA ALA A 269 -11.82 -0.98 -0.95
C ALA A 269 -10.83 0.06 -0.40
N LEU A 270 -10.66 0.12 0.92
CA LEU A 270 -9.80 1.11 1.58
C LEU A 270 -8.34 0.98 1.19
N ILE A 271 -7.80 -0.25 1.09
CA ILE A 271 -6.39 -0.44 0.73
C ILE A 271 -6.04 0.01 -0.70
N LYS A 272 -7.05 0.31 -1.53
CA LYS A 272 -6.87 0.87 -2.88
C LYS A 272 -6.90 2.40 -2.89
N GLU A 273 -7.29 3.02 -1.79
CA GLU A 273 -7.31 4.48 -1.69
C GLU A 273 -5.88 5.04 -1.53
N PRO A 274 -5.59 6.23 -2.09
CA PRO A 274 -4.24 6.81 -2.06
C PRO A 274 -3.59 6.89 -0.68
N GLN A 275 -4.41 7.06 0.37
CA GLN A 275 -3.96 7.10 1.76
C GLN A 275 -3.33 5.77 2.23
N PHE A 276 -3.76 4.64 1.68
CA PHE A 276 -3.38 3.30 2.14
C PHE A 276 -2.58 2.51 1.10
N ALA A 277 -2.79 2.75 -0.20
CA ALA A 277 -2.28 1.92 -1.29
C ALA A 277 -0.75 1.75 -1.34
N ASN A 278 0.02 2.72 -0.85
CA ASN A 278 1.48 2.68 -0.92
C ASN A 278 2.12 1.82 0.18
N HIS A 279 1.34 1.33 1.15
CA HIS A 279 1.83 0.68 2.36
C HIS A 279 1.42 -0.80 2.45
N VAL A 280 1.06 -1.41 1.31
CA VAL A 280 0.56 -2.78 1.25
C VAL A 280 1.37 -3.64 0.28
N ALA A 281 1.44 -4.95 0.53
CA ALA A 281 2.03 -5.93 -0.37
C ALA A 281 1.11 -7.14 -0.56
N ALA A 282 0.88 -7.54 -1.81
CA ALA A 282 0.10 -8.72 -2.16
C ALA A 282 1.03 -9.95 -2.21
N ALA A 283 0.88 -10.86 -1.26
CA ALA A 283 1.62 -12.12 -1.20
C ALA A 283 0.87 -13.26 -1.93
N PRO A 284 1.58 -14.31 -2.36
CA PRO A 284 0.95 -15.52 -2.85
C PRO A 284 0.00 -16.12 -1.80
N GLN A 285 -1.24 -16.42 -2.19
CA GLN A 285 -2.27 -16.94 -1.27
C GLN A 285 -1.80 -18.16 -0.48
N ARG A 286 -1.09 -19.08 -1.13
CA ARG A 286 -0.59 -20.33 -0.53
C ARG A 286 0.36 -20.13 0.65
N TRP A 287 0.98 -18.96 0.78
CA TRP A 287 1.97 -18.74 1.84
C TRP A 287 1.40 -18.90 3.25
N PHE A 288 0.25 -18.26 3.50
CA PHE A 288 -0.36 -18.24 4.82
C PHE A 288 -1.89 -18.20 4.76
N ASN A 289 -2.48 -18.37 3.58
CA ASN A 289 -3.93 -18.35 3.36
C ASN A 289 -4.35 -19.43 2.34
N ALA A 290 -3.62 -20.56 2.34
CA ALA A 290 -3.78 -21.61 1.35
C ALA A 290 -5.14 -22.32 1.51
N TYR A 291 -5.85 -22.53 0.40
CA TYR A 291 -7.05 -23.35 0.43
C TYR A 291 -6.71 -24.82 0.45
N GLN A 292 -7.65 -25.62 0.93
CA GLN A 292 -7.51 -27.06 0.90
C GLN A 292 -7.24 -27.62 -0.50
N GLY A 293 -6.39 -28.65 -0.55
CA GLY A 293 -6.08 -29.41 -1.75
C GLY A 293 -5.73 -30.85 -1.38
N GLU A 294 -6.26 -31.83 -2.10
CA GLU A 294 -6.11 -33.24 -1.73
C GLU A 294 -5.09 -33.99 -2.58
N HIS A 295 -4.94 -33.62 -3.85
CA HIS A 295 -4.22 -34.41 -4.84
C HIS A 295 -3.07 -33.59 -5.42
N ASN A 296 -1.85 -33.85 -4.93
CA ASN A 296 -0.61 -33.11 -5.25
C ASN A 296 -0.40 -32.83 -6.75
N GLU A 297 -0.75 -33.77 -7.63
CA GLU A 297 -0.56 -33.67 -9.08
C GLU A 297 -1.50 -32.66 -9.77
N THR A 298 -2.55 -32.22 -9.08
CA THR A 298 -3.62 -31.36 -9.62
C THR A 298 -3.84 -30.09 -8.80
N LEU A 299 -2.93 -29.78 -7.88
CA LEU A 299 -3.09 -28.64 -6.99
C LEU A 299 -2.94 -27.32 -7.75
N ALA A 300 -3.96 -26.48 -7.63
CA ALA A 300 -3.89 -25.10 -8.09
C ALA A 300 -2.83 -24.32 -7.28
N PRO A 301 -2.31 -23.19 -7.81
CA PRO A 301 -1.27 -22.41 -7.15
C PRO A 301 -1.61 -21.91 -5.73
N PHE A 302 -2.90 -21.73 -5.42
CA PHE A 302 -3.40 -21.26 -4.13
C PHE A 302 -3.71 -22.37 -3.12
N GLN A 303 -3.59 -23.63 -3.53
CA GLN A 303 -3.90 -24.78 -2.66
C GLN A 303 -2.68 -25.21 -1.85
N VAL A 304 -2.95 -25.68 -0.65
CA VAL A 304 -1.97 -26.17 0.32
C VAL A 304 -1.23 -27.39 -0.22
N ARG A 305 0.08 -27.43 0.04
CA ARG A 305 0.99 -28.51 -0.33
C ARG A 305 1.69 -29.06 0.92
N ARG A 306 2.30 -30.23 0.77
CA ARG A 306 3.21 -30.79 1.77
C ARG A 306 4.34 -29.79 2.09
N GLY A 307 4.58 -29.57 3.37
CA GLY A 307 5.55 -28.59 3.87
C GLY A 307 5.02 -27.15 4.01
N ASP A 308 3.80 -26.86 3.54
CA ASP A 308 3.19 -25.54 3.70
C ASP A 308 2.76 -25.27 5.15
N LEU A 309 2.73 -23.99 5.54
CA LEU A 309 2.43 -23.57 6.91
C LEU A 309 1.05 -24.04 7.38
N LEU A 310 0.00 -23.76 6.62
CA LEU A 310 -1.38 -23.94 7.07
C LEU A 310 -2.37 -24.18 5.92
N VAL A 311 -3.55 -24.65 6.30
CA VAL A 311 -4.74 -24.72 5.45
C VAL A 311 -5.85 -23.84 6.02
N HIS A 312 -6.55 -23.13 5.14
CA HIS A 312 -7.73 -22.31 5.42
C HIS A 312 -8.97 -22.92 4.77
N LEU A 313 -10.04 -23.06 5.56
CA LEU A 313 -11.29 -23.70 5.15
C LEU A 313 -12.42 -22.69 4.88
N ALA A 314 -12.05 -21.55 4.27
CA ALA A 314 -12.99 -20.51 3.86
C ALA A 314 -14.03 -21.03 2.86
N GLY A 315 -15.31 -20.71 3.09
CA GLY A 315 -16.41 -21.06 2.18
C GLY A 315 -16.64 -22.56 2.01
N VAL A 316 -16.08 -23.42 2.87
CA VAL A 316 -16.19 -24.87 2.77
C VAL A 316 -17.53 -25.35 3.38
N PRO A 317 -18.37 -26.08 2.62
CA PRO A 317 -19.56 -26.72 3.18
C PRO A 317 -19.19 -27.79 4.22
N ASP A 318 -20.01 -27.95 5.26
CA ASP A 318 -19.75 -28.90 6.37
C ASP A 318 -18.33 -28.71 6.95
N ARG A 319 -17.99 -27.44 7.18
CA ARG A 319 -16.63 -27.00 7.54
C ARG A 319 -16.05 -27.77 8.70
N GLU A 320 -16.83 -28.08 9.72
CA GLU A 320 -16.36 -28.76 10.93
C GLU A 320 -15.90 -30.19 10.66
N LYS A 321 -16.68 -30.95 9.88
CA LYS A 321 -16.27 -32.27 9.41
C LYS A 321 -14.98 -32.17 8.61
N ARG A 322 -14.87 -31.14 7.78
CA ARG A 322 -13.68 -30.94 6.96
C ARG A 322 -12.46 -30.51 7.78
N MET A 323 -12.65 -29.70 8.82
CA MET A 323 -11.63 -29.41 9.82
C MET A 323 -11.15 -30.70 10.45
N GLY A 324 -12.06 -31.61 10.83
CA GLY A 324 -11.71 -32.93 11.38
C GLY A 324 -10.70 -33.69 10.54
N TYR A 325 -10.91 -33.77 9.22
CA TYR A 325 -10.00 -34.43 8.28
C TYR A 325 -8.58 -33.81 8.26
N TRP A 326 -8.47 -32.50 8.35
CA TRP A 326 -7.17 -31.80 8.35
C TRP A 326 -6.50 -31.82 9.72
N LEU A 327 -7.28 -31.72 10.79
CA LEU A 327 -6.81 -31.85 12.17
C LEU A 327 -6.23 -33.23 12.43
N GLU A 328 -6.90 -34.30 11.96
CA GLU A 328 -6.37 -35.66 12.06
C GLU A 328 -5.02 -35.82 11.39
N ARG A 329 -4.73 -35.06 10.32
CA ARG A 329 -3.40 -35.05 9.67
C ARG A 329 -2.39 -34.24 10.46
N ALA A 330 -2.75 -33.03 10.88
CA ALA A 330 -1.87 -32.18 11.66
C ALA A 330 -1.44 -32.86 12.98
N GLU A 331 -2.38 -33.52 13.66
CA GLU A 331 -2.14 -34.21 14.94
C GLU A 331 -1.33 -35.51 14.79
N GLN A 332 -1.14 -36.01 13.56
CA GLN A 332 -0.26 -37.16 13.30
C GLN A 332 1.22 -36.78 13.21
N HIS A 333 1.56 -35.49 13.05
CA HIS A 333 2.94 -35.01 12.93
C HIS A 333 3.76 -35.78 11.88
N LEU A 334 3.18 -35.95 10.68
CA LEU A 334 3.82 -36.70 9.60
C LEU A 334 5.01 -35.93 9.03
N ASP A 335 6.16 -36.59 8.87
CA ASP A 335 7.41 -36.00 8.34
C ASP A 335 7.25 -35.32 6.97
N ASP A 336 6.31 -35.81 6.15
CA ASP A 336 6.04 -35.28 4.82
C ASP A 336 5.17 -34.01 4.84
N TRP A 337 4.54 -33.69 5.97
CA TRP A 337 3.85 -32.41 6.22
C TRP A 337 4.71 -31.46 7.06
N GLU A 338 5.38 -31.96 8.10
CA GLU A 338 6.25 -31.18 9.00
C GLU A 338 7.69 -31.10 8.48
N ILE A 339 7.84 -30.64 7.24
CA ILE A 339 9.17 -30.51 6.61
C ILE A 339 9.97 -29.42 7.33
N PRO A 340 11.24 -29.66 7.72
CA PRO A 340 12.08 -28.63 8.33
C PRO A 340 12.12 -27.37 7.47
N PHE A 341 11.97 -26.18 8.08
CA PHE A 341 11.84 -24.90 7.37
C PHE A 341 12.87 -24.69 6.24
N LYS A 342 14.15 -25.00 6.50
CA LYS A 342 15.24 -24.84 5.53
C LYS A 342 15.10 -25.73 4.28
N SER A 343 14.33 -26.80 4.40
CA SER A 343 14.04 -27.77 3.34
C SER A 343 12.71 -27.51 2.63
N THR A 344 11.92 -26.52 3.09
CA THR A 344 10.72 -26.06 2.38
C THR A 344 11.08 -25.14 1.22
N SER A 345 10.12 -24.82 0.36
CA SER A 345 10.32 -23.86 -0.74
C SER A 345 10.28 -22.39 -0.30
N TYR A 346 9.74 -22.09 0.88
CA TYR A 346 9.54 -20.72 1.39
C TYR A 346 10.82 -19.86 1.42
N PRO A 347 12.01 -20.36 1.84
CA PRO A 347 13.22 -19.55 1.83
C PRO A 347 13.57 -18.98 0.46
N GLN A 348 13.38 -19.77 -0.59
CA GLN A 348 13.66 -19.34 -1.97
C GLN A 348 12.54 -18.43 -2.47
N GLU A 349 11.27 -18.83 -2.30
CA GLU A 349 10.13 -18.05 -2.74
C GLU A 349 10.08 -16.65 -2.13
N ALA A 350 10.34 -16.52 -0.82
CA ALA A 350 10.36 -15.23 -0.15
C ALA A 350 11.48 -14.32 -0.67
N ARG A 351 12.67 -14.88 -0.91
CA ARG A 351 13.78 -14.13 -1.52
C ARG A 351 13.40 -13.62 -2.90
N ASP A 352 12.85 -14.48 -3.74
CA ASP A 352 12.48 -14.13 -5.11
C ASP A 352 11.37 -13.07 -5.13
N PHE A 353 10.35 -13.23 -4.29
CA PHE A 353 9.28 -12.27 -4.12
C PHE A 353 9.80 -10.88 -3.72
N TRP A 354 10.60 -10.79 -2.64
CA TRP A 354 11.12 -9.49 -2.19
C TRP A 354 12.10 -8.86 -3.18
N ASN A 355 12.84 -9.66 -3.96
CA ASN A 355 13.65 -9.16 -5.06
C ASN A 355 12.80 -8.59 -6.20
N GLU A 356 11.67 -9.25 -6.53
CA GLU A 356 10.71 -8.76 -7.52
C GLU A 356 10.06 -7.44 -7.06
N GLN A 357 9.60 -7.38 -5.80
CA GLN A 357 9.05 -6.17 -5.19
C GLN A 357 10.05 -4.99 -5.23
N ARG A 358 11.34 -5.28 -5.05
CA ARG A 358 12.41 -4.28 -5.14
C ARG A 358 12.52 -3.75 -6.57
N GLY A 359 12.42 -4.64 -7.56
CA GLY A 359 12.35 -4.28 -8.98
C GLY A 359 11.20 -3.33 -9.27
N PHE A 360 9.99 -3.65 -8.79
CA PHE A 360 8.80 -2.80 -8.96
C PHE A 360 8.97 -1.43 -8.30
N LYS A 361 9.45 -1.37 -7.05
CA LYS A 361 9.70 -0.10 -6.36
C LYS A 361 10.73 0.78 -7.07
N ARG A 362 11.81 0.19 -7.57
CA ARG A 362 12.82 0.92 -8.36
C ARG A 362 12.23 1.47 -9.64
N ALA A 363 11.54 0.65 -10.43
CA ALA A 363 10.89 1.07 -11.66
C ALA A 363 9.87 2.20 -11.41
N HIS A 364 9.08 2.10 -10.34
CA HIS A 364 8.16 3.15 -9.94
C HIS A 364 8.90 4.45 -9.56
N THR A 365 9.96 4.37 -8.77
CA THR A 365 10.77 5.53 -8.38
C THR A 365 11.44 6.20 -9.59
N ASP A 366 11.93 5.40 -10.54
CA ASP A 366 12.52 5.89 -11.79
C ASP A 366 11.48 6.58 -12.66
N LEU A 367 10.27 6.02 -12.77
CA LEU A 367 9.15 6.62 -13.47
C LEU A 367 8.78 7.99 -12.86
N LEU A 368 8.63 8.05 -11.54
CA LEU A 368 8.36 9.29 -10.81
C LEU A 368 9.45 10.34 -11.08
N SER A 369 10.71 9.94 -11.00
CA SER A 369 11.86 10.81 -11.25
C SER A 369 11.88 11.34 -12.68
N ALA A 370 11.55 10.49 -13.66
CA ALA A 370 11.43 10.88 -15.06
C ALA A 370 10.29 11.88 -15.32
N ILE A 371 9.12 11.67 -14.69
CA ILE A 371 7.99 12.61 -14.78
C ILE A 371 8.38 13.97 -14.18
N ARG A 372 9.03 13.98 -13.01
CA ARG A 372 9.48 15.23 -12.38
C ARG A 372 10.52 15.95 -13.23
N LEU A 373 11.48 15.21 -13.80
CA LEU A 373 12.48 15.79 -14.70
C LEU A 373 11.85 16.37 -15.96
N LYS A 374 10.83 15.70 -16.53
CA LYS A 374 10.05 16.23 -17.65
C LYS A 374 9.35 17.53 -17.27
N ALA A 375 8.71 17.57 -16.09
CA ALA A 375 8.04 18.75 -15.58
C ALA A 375 8.98 19.94 -15.38
N THR A 376 10.12 19.73 -14.70
CA THR A 376 11.11 20.80 -14.45
C THR A 376 11.71 21.32 -15.74
N THR A 377 12.09 20.43 -16.66
CA THR A 377 12.62 20.81 -17.98
C THR A 377 11.60 21.63 -18.77
N LEU A 378 10.32 21.26 -18.73
CA LEU A 378 9.26 22.01 -19.39
C LEU A 378 9.09 23.40 -18.77
N LEU A 379 9.06 23.50 -17.44
CA LEU A 379 8.95 24.77 -16.71
C LEU A 379 10.07 25.75 -17.09
N THR A 380 11.33 25.29 -17.07
CA THR A 380 12.49 26.11 -17.44
C THR A 380 12.40 26.59 -18.89
N LYS A 381 12.13 25.68 -19.83
CA LYS A 381 12.01 26.04 -21.26
C LYS A 381 10.85 27.00 -21.53
N THR A 382 9.71 26.82 -20.87
CA THR A 382 8.57 27.72 -21.03
C THR A 382 8.88 29.10 -20.48
N GLU A 383 9.57 29.19 -19.34
CA GLU A 383 9.98 30.46 -18.73
C GLU A 383 10.96 31.23 -19.60
N GLU A 384 12.02 30.58 -20.09
CA GLU A 384 12.98 31.18 -21.03
C GLU A 384 12.28 31.73 -22.28
N ARG A 385 11.38 30.94 -22.88
CA ARG A 385 10.64 31.36 -24.07
C ARG A 385 9.68 32.50 -23.79
N LEU A 386 9.00 32.51 -22.64
CA LEU A 386 8.15 33.63 -22.24
C LEU A 386 8.98 34.91 -22.10
N ASN A 387 10.17 34.84 -21.50
CA ASN A 387 11.05 36.00 -21.36
C ASN A 387 11.46 36.59 -22.72
N LEU A 388 11.73 35.73 -23.71
CA LEU A 388 12.19 36.17 -25.03
C LEU A 388 11.05 36.60 -25.98
N TYR A 389 9.93 35.87 -25.99
CA TYR A 389 8.89 35.98 -27.04
C TYR A 389 7.52 36.41 -26.50
N SER A 390 7.42 36.82 -25.23
CA SER A 390 6.14 37.25 -24.62
C SER A 390 5.43 38.36 -25.39
N ALA A 391 6.18 39.26 -26.03
CA ALA A 391 5.65 40.39 -26.79
C ALA A 391 4.85 39.96 -28.03
N GLN A 392 5.11 38.77 -28.57
CA GLN A 392 4.45 38.24 -29.78
C GLN A 392 3.18 37.43 -29.45
N LEU A 393 2.88 37.21 -28.17
CA LEU A 393 1.69 36.52 -27.71
C LEU A 393 0.58 37.51 -27.32
N THR A 394 -0.68 37.09 -27.51
CA THR A 394 -1.83 37.82 -26.96
C THR A 394 -1.83 37.75 -25.42
N ASN A 395 -2.40 38.77 -24.76
CA ASN A 395 -2.53 38.77 -23.30
C ASN A 395 -3.28 37.53 -22.76
N LYS A 396 -4.27 37.02 -23.52
CA LYS A 396 -5.01 35.80 -23.17
C LYS A 396 -4.14 34.54 -23.24
N GLN A 397 -3.30 34.41 -24.26
CA GLN A 397 -2.38 33.29 -24.39
C GLN A 397 -1.30 33.34 -23.30
N ARG A 398 -0.71 34.52 -23.08
CA ARG A 398 0.31 34.72 -22.03
C ARG A 398 -0.24 34.35 -20.65
N GLY A 399 -1.41 34.87 -20.28
CA GLY A 399 -2.05 34.56 -19.01
C GLY A 399 -2.35 33.07 -18.83
N ALA A 400 -2.79 32.38 -19.88
CA ALA A 400 -3.07 30.94 -19.83
C ALA A 400 -1.78 30.10 -19.62
N ILE A 401 -0.69 30.44 -20.33
CA ILE A 401 0.59 29.75 -20.20
C ILE A 401 1.19 30.02 -18.81
N SER A 402 1.24 31.28 -18.36
CA SER A 402 1.76 31.64 -17.04
C SER A 402 0.96 31.00 -15.90
N GLY A 403 -0.37 30.91 -16.03
CA GLY A 403 -1.22 30.24 -15.04
C GLY A 403 -0.94 28.74 -14.93
N LEU A 404 -0.78 28.05 -16.06
CA LEU A 404 -0.42 26.63 -16.08
C LEU A 404 1.01 26.39 -15.57
N HIS A 405 1.96 27.27 -15.93
CA HIS A 405 3.33 27.23 -15.42
C HIS A 405 3.37 27.36 -13.90
N HIS A 406 2.64 28.33 -13.33
CA HIS A 406 2.56 28.49 -11.88
C HIS A 406 1.94 27.27 -11.18
N GLN A 407 0.85 26.71 -11.73
CA GLN A 407 0.22 25.50 -11.18
C GLN A 407 1.18 24.31 -11.18
N LEU A 408 1.86 24.07 -12.30
CA LEU A 408 2.81 22.97 -12.42
C LEU A 408 4.04 23.19 -11.51
N SER A 409 4.57 24.42 -11.44
CA SER A 409 5.67 24.78 -10.56
C SER A 409 5.34 24.54 -9.08
N SER A 410 4.17 25.01 -8.65
CA SER A 410 3.67 24.77 -7.29
C SER A 410 3.52 23.28 -6.98
N LEU A 411 3.10 22.48 -7.97
CA LEU A 411 2.93 21.05 -7.78
C LEU A 411 4.26 20.30 -7.69
N VAL A 412 5.25 20.67 -8.52
CA VAL A 412 6.60 20.08 -8.50
C VAL A 412 7.37 20.44 -7.22
N ALA A 413 7.08 21.60 -6.63
CA ALA A 413 7.66 22.06 -5.38
C ALA A 413 6.97 21.47 -4.13
N HIS A 414 5.78 20.88 -4.27
CA HIS A 414 5.02 20.31 -3.16
C HIS A 414 5.75 19.11 -2.55
N GLU A 415 5.76 18.98 -1.21
CA GLU A 415 6.49 17.92 -0.50
C GLU A 415 6.02 16.50 -0.89
N LYS A 416 4.72 16.35 -1.12
CA LYS A 416 4.05 15.08 -1.47
C LYS A 416 3.59 15.03 -2.93
N TRP A 417 4.36 15.62 -3.85
CA TRP A 417 4.00 15.66 -5.27
C TRP A 417 3.78 14.27 -5.89
N GLN A 418 4.39 13.22 -5.32
CA GLN A 418 4.24 11.82 -5.75
C GLN A 418 2.79 11.31 -5.60
N GLU A 419 2.03 11.84 -4.64
CA GLU A 419 0.61 11.50 -4.47
C GLU A 419 -0.28 12.14 -5.57
N GLU A 420 0.25 13.14 -6.29
CA GLU A 420 -0.47 13.93 -7.30
C GLU A 420 0.10 13.76 -8.72
N VAL A 421 0.78 12.65 -8.99
CA VAL A 421 1.46 12.40 -10.27
C VAL A 421 0.52 12.49 -11.47
N GLN A 422 -0.71 11.97 -11.34
CA GLN A 422 -1.71 12.07 -12.42
C GLN A 422 -2.06 13.53 -12.74
N LYS A 423 -2.20 14.39 -11.72
CA LYS A 423 -2.43 15.82 -11.93
C LYS A 423 -1.20 16.47 -12.60
N MET A 424 0.00 16.05 -12.22
CA MET A 424 1.24 16.53 -12.83
C MET A 424 1.32 16.19 -14.32
N GLU A 425 1.03 14.95 -14.70
CA GLU A 425 1.00 14.54 -16.11
C GLU A 425 -0.02 15.34 -16.92
N ILE A 426 -1.23 15.53 -16.38
CA ILE A 426 -2.27 16.36 -17.02
C ILE A 426 -1.78 17.80 -17.23
N LEU A 427 -1.12 18.39 -16.22
CA LEU A 427 -0.59 19.75 -16.32
C LEU A 427 0.57 19.85 -17.31
N ILE A 428 1.47 18.86 -17.36
CA ILE A 428 2.54 18.76 -18.36
C ILE A 428 1.92 18.79 -19.77
N THR A 429 0.97 17.91 -20.07
CA THR A 429 0.32 17.83 -21.39
C THR A 429 -0.40 19.13 -21.75
N ARG A 430 -1.11 19.74 -20.79
CA ARG A 430 -1.81 21.02 -21.02
C ARG A 430 -0.84 22.16 -21.30
N LEU A 431 0.27 22.22 -20.55
CA LEU A 431 1.28 23.26 -20.74
C LEU A 431 1.97 23.10 -22.09
N GLU A 432 2.34 21.87 -22.48
CA GLU A 432 2.88 21.55 -23.82
C GLU A 432 1.94 22.08 -24.91
N GLN A 433 0.67 21.67 -24.90
CA GLN A 433 -0.34 22.08 -25.88
C GLN A 433 -0.55 23.60 -25.95
N LYS A 434 -0.58 24.28 -24.80
CA LYS A 434 -0.79 25.74 -24.76
C LYS A 434 0.48 26.52 -25.12
N SER A 435 1.65 25.91 -24.95
CA SER A 435 2.93 26.49 -25.35
C SER A 435 3.23 26.34 -26.84
N GLU A 436 2.44 25.56 -27.60
CA GLU A 436 2.65 25.34 -29.05
C GLU A 436 2.83 26.63 -29.88
N PRO A 437 2.01 27.68 -29.72
CA PRO A 437 2.21 28.93 -30.46
C PRO A 437 3.54 29.60 -30.10
N LEU A 438 3.92 29.56 -28.81
CA LEU A 438 5.18 30.10 -28.31
C LEU A 438 6.39 29.31 -28.86
N ILE A 439 6.26 27.99 -29.00
CA ILE A 439 7.25 27.12 -29.63
C ILE A 439 7.40 27.48 -31.11
N SER A 440 6.29 27.56 -31.84
CA SER A 440 6.30 27.90 -33.27
C SER A 440 6.92 29.27 -33.52
N THR A 441 6.60 30.27 -32.70
CA THR A 441 7.18 31.61 -32.79
C THR A 441 8.68 31.62 -32.51
N ALA A 442 9.15 30.85 -31.52
CA ALA A 442 10.58 30.71 -31.25
C ALA A 442 11.31 30.04 -32.43
N GLU A 443 10.73 29.00 -33.03
CA GLU A 443 11.31 28.32 -34.19
C GLU A 443 11.36 29.22 -35.44
N GLN A 444 10.30 29.99 -35.69
CA GLN A 444 10.27 30.95 -36.79
C GLN A 444 11.28 32.08 -36.58
N SER A 445 11.37 32.61 -35.36
CA SER A 445 12.33 33.65 -34.98
C SER A 445 13.78 33.18 -35.08
N ASN A 446 14.06 31.89 -34.87
CA ASN A 446 15.39 31.32 -35.08
C ASN A 446 15.70 31.03 -36.55
N LYS A 447 14.68 30.78 -37.39
CA LYS A 447 14.88 30.60 -38.85
C LYS A 447 15.16 31.92 -39.56
N LEU A 448 14.54 33.01 -39.11
CA LEU A 448 14.65 34.34 -39.70
C LEU A 448 16.09 34.90 -39.79
N PRO A 449 16.99 34.70 -38.79
CA PRO A 449 18.40 35.09 -38.89
C PRO A 449 19.24 34.12 -39.73
N LEU A 450 18.91 32.83 -39.73
CA LEU A 450 19.71 31.80 -40.40
C LEU A 450 19.57 31.87 -41.93
N THR A 451 18.38 32.12 -42.47
CA THR A 451 18.18 32.16 -43.93
C THR A 451 18.96 33.30 -44.60
N PRO A 452 18.85 34.58 -44.16
CA PRO A 452 19.63 35.66 -44.74
C PRO A 452 21.14 35.48 -44.53
N ALA A 453 21.55 34.90 -43.40
CA ALA A 453 22.96 34.65 -43.13
C ALA A 453 23.54 33.57 -44.08
N HIS A 454 22.79 32.51 -44.36
CA HIS A 454 23.14 31.53 -45.39
C HIS A 454 23.15 32.15 -46.79
N ASP A 455 22.15 32.98 -47.14
CA ASP A 455 22.08 33.65 -48.45
C ASP A 455 23.27 34.59 -48.67
N VAL A 456 23.68 35.35 -47.64
CA VAL A 456 24.85 36.25 -47.70
C VAL A 456 26.15 35.47 -47.85
N ILE A 457 26.31 34.35 -47.14
CA ILE A 457 27.48 33.46 -47.29
C ILE A 457 27.52 32.89 -48.70
N SER A 458 26.42 32.33 -49.20
CA SER A 458 26.36 31.76 -50.56
C SER A 458 26.57 32.82 -51.64
N ALA A 459 26.09 34.05 -51.46
CA ALA A 459 26.35 35.16 -52.37
C ALA A 459 27.83 35.58 -52.35
N GLY A 460 28.44 35.65 -51.17
CA GLY A 460 29.88 35.93 -51.01
C GLY A 460 30.77 34.85 -51.62
N GLU A 461 30.44 33.58 -51.42
CA GLU A 461 31.15 32.45 -52.06
C GLU A 461 31.02 32.49 -53.58
N LYS A 462 29.83 32.79 -54.11
CA LYS A 462 29.61 32.92 -55.56
C LYS A 462 30.38 34.11 -56.15
N TYR A 463 30.52 35.20 -55.40
CA TYR A 463 31.34 36.35 -55.78
C TYR A 463 32.84 36.00 -55.84
N LEU A 464 33.32 35.17 -54.92
CA LEU A 464 34.71 34.66 -54.92
C LEU A 464 34.98 33.63 -56.03
N LEU A 465 33.95 32.93 -56.51
CA LEU A 465 34.05 31.89 -57.55
C LEU A 465 33.84 32.40 -58.98
N HIS A 466 33.36 33.63 -59.20
CA HIS A 466 33.15 34.18 -60.54
C HIS A 466 34.46 34.75 -61.12
N PRO A 467 35.01 34.20 -62.22
CA PRO A 467 36.12 34.81 -62.93
C PRO A 467 35.55 35.92 -63.83
N THR A 468 35.49 37.15 -63.33
CA THR A 468 35.17 38.30 -64.18
C THR A 468 36.34 39.27 -64.22
N TYR A 469 37.05 39.21 -65.35
CA TYR A 469 37.74 40.35 -65.95
C TYR A 469 36.84 41.58 -65.85
N THR A 470 37.05 42.42 -64.84
CA THR A 470 36.48 43.75 -64.75
C THR A 470 37.53 44.66 -64.15
N GLU A 471 37.97 45.63 -64.94
CA GLU A 471 38.95 46.65 -64.56
C GLU A 471 38.46 47.38 -63.30
N GLY A 472 39.27 47.31 -62.23
CA GLY A 472 39.14 48.20 -61.08
C GLY A 472 38.96 47.58 -59.69
N ILE A 473 38.86 46.26 -59.54
CA ILE A 473 38.72 45.63 -58.21
C ILE A 473 40.10 45.21 -57.68
N SER A 474 40.53 45.82 -56.57
CA SER A 474 41.78 45.53 -55.87
C SER A 474 41.79 44.11 -55.27
N ASP A 475 42.91 43.39 -55.39
CA ASP A 475 43.16 42.07 -54.78
C ASP A 475 42.94 42.07 -53.24
N ALA A 476 43.08 43.23 -52.60
CA ALA A 476 42.77 43.41 -51.18
C ALA A 476 41.25 43.32 -50.88
N ASN A 477 40.39 43.74 -51.82
CA ASN A 477 38.93 43.68 -51.63
C ASN A 477 38.42 42.23 -51.71
N LEU A 478 38.97 41.41 -52.62
CA LEU A 478 38.63 39.99 -52.72
C LEU A 478 39.07 39.21 -51.48
N ARG A 479 40.27 39.51 -50.95
CA ARG A 479 40.72 38.95 -49.66
C ARG A 479 39.82 39.34 -48.50
N HIS A 480 39.42 40.61 -48.43
CA HIS A 480 38.53 41.09 -47.38
C HIS A 480 37.14 40.43 -47.43
N VAL A 481 36.58 40.23 -48.62
CA VAL A 481 35.32 39.48 -48.81
C VAL A 481 35.50 38.01 -48.38
N GLY A 482 36.62 37.37 -48.73
CA GLY A 482 36.95 36.01 -48.29
C GLY A 482 37.04 35.86 -46.77
N GLU A 483 37.76 36.75 -46.10
CA GLU A 483 37.88 36.79 -44.63
C GLU A 483 36.52 37.03 -43.96
N THR A 484 35.69 37.90 -44.54
CA THR A 484 34.35 38.20 -44.02
C THR A 484 33.41 37.00 -44.16
N VAL A 485 33.46 36.27 -45.29
CA VAL A 485 32.67 35.05 -45.51
C VAL A 485 33.10 33.94 -44.54
N GLU A 486 34.41 33.74 -44.33
CA GLU A 486 34.91 32.77 -43.35
C GLU A 486 34.53 33.14 -41.91
N TYR A 487 34.58 34.43 -41.55
CA TYR A 487 34.12 34.89 -40.26
C TYR A 487 32.61 34.64 -40.05
N LEU A 488 31.79 34.93 -41.06
CA LEU A 488 30.34 34.67 -41.01
C LEU A 488 30.03 33.16 -40.92
N LYS A 489 30.75 32.32 -41.68
CA LYS A 489 30.64 30.86 -41.57
C LYS A 489 30.98 30.39 -40.17
N LYS A 490 32.06 30.89 -39.58
CA LYS A 490 32.47 30.54 -38.22
C LYS A 490 31.40 30.96 -37.21
N LEU A 491 30.80 32.15 -37.38
CA LEU A 491 29.72 32.63 -36.50
C LEU A 491 28.46 31.74 -36.59
N ILE A 492 28.08 31.30 -37.80
CA ILE A 492 26.94 30.38 -37.98
C ILE A 492 27.29 28.98 -37.50
N MET A 493 28.51 28.49 -37.70
CA MET A 493 28.96 27.19 -37.20
C MET A 493 29.08 27.19 -35.68
N ASP A 494 29.47 28.29 -35.05
CA ASP A 494 29.46 28.45 -33.60
C ASP A 494 28.02 28.56 -33.07
N PHE A 495 27.12 29.24 -33.78
CA PHE A 495 25.69 29.30 -33.42
C PHE A 495 24.99 27.95 -33.60
N ALA A 496 25.30 27.24 -34.69
CA ALA A 496 24.86 25.87 -34.95
C ALA A 496 25.52 24.88 -33.98
N GLY A 497 26.77 25.13 -33.58
CA GLY A 497 27.54 24.38 -32.60
C GLY A 497 27.01 24.57 -31.18
N VAL A 498 26.55 25.77 -30.81
CA VAL A 498 25.82 26.04 -29.56
C VAL A 498 24.47 25.32 -29.59
N LEU A 499 23.75 25.36 -30.72
CA LEU A 499 22.51 24.61 -30.90
C LEU A 499 22.72 23.09 -30.92
N GLU A 500 23.86 22.60 -31.44
CA GLU A 500 24.25 21.19 -31.43
C GLU A 500 24.77 20.74 -30.07
N HIS A 501 25.45 21.61 -29.31
CA HIS A 501 25.88 21.34 -27.94
C HIS A 501 24.66 21.28 -27.00
N GLU A 502 23.67 22.16 -27.21
CA GLU A 502 22.36 22.06 -26.57
C GLU A 502 21.56 20.83 -27.01
N ARG A 503 21.82 20.26 -28.19
CA ARG A 503 21.19 19.00 -28.68
C ARG A 503 21.97 17.76 -28.25
N SER A 504 23.28 17.83 -28.05
CA SER A 504 24.14 16.72 -27.64
C SER A 504 24.05 16.46 -26.13
N GLU A 505 23.87 17.50 -25.32
CA GLU A 505 23.50 17.38 -23.90
C GLU A 505 22.09 16.81 -23.68
N ARG A 506 21.26 16.73 -24.74
CA ARG A 506 19.92 16.09 -24.73
C ARG A 506 19.93 14.59 -25.06
N ARG A 507 21.08 13.95 -25.32
CA ARG A 507 21.18 12.48 -25.40
C ARG A 507 21.69 11.93 -24.06
N PRO A 508 21.00 10.95 -23.44
CA PRO A 508 21.55 10.31 -22.25
C PRO A 508 22.80 9.53 -22.67
N VAL A 509 23.95 9.96 -22.17
CA VAL A 509 25.20 9.21 -22.31
C VAL A 509 25.02 7.91 -21.53
N ALA A 510 24.90 6.79 -22.25
CA ALA A 510 25.13 5.48 -21.69
C ALA A 510 26.60 5.44 -21.21
N LYS A 511 26.80 5.42 -19.89
CA LYS A 511 28.13 5.24 -19.30
C LYS A 511 28.67 3.87 -19.72
N GLN A 512 29.70 3.85 -20.57
CA GLN A 512 30.58 2.69 -20.66
C GLN A 512 31.44 2.61 -19.39
N PRO A 513 31.72 1.41 -18.87
CA PRO A 513 32.48 1.22 -17.65
C PRO A 513 33.98 1.49 -17.89
N ASN A 514 34.61 2.21 -16.96
CA ASN A 514 36.05 2.45 -16.97
C ASN A 514 36.83 1.12 -16.85
N PRO A 515 37.94 0.95 -17.60
CA PRO A 515 38.88 -0.11 -17.35
C PRO A 515 39.69 0.23 -16.10
N VAL A 516 39.72 -0.70 -15.15
CA VAL A 516 40.63 -0.65 -13.99
C VAL A 516 42.00 -1.05 -14.51
N ASP A 517 42.92 -0.09 -14.53
CA ASP A 517 44.32 -0.36 -14.79
C ASP A 517 45.05 -0.59 -13.46
N ALA A 518 45.79 -1.70 -13.44
CA ALA A 518 46.60 -2.15 -12.33
C ALA A 518 47.99 -1.52 -12.47
N SER A 519 48.41 -0.72 -11.48
CA SER A 519 49.85 -0.50 -11.23
C SER A 519 50.10 0.17 -9.88
N GLY A 520 50.58 -0.65 -8.92
CA GLY A 520 51.59 -0.34 -7.88
C GLY A 520 51.27 0.74 -6.82
N LEU A 521 51.73 0.65 -5.57
CA LEU A 521 52.56 -0.32 -4.86
C LEU A 521 52.61 0.20 -3.41
N HIS A 522 52.29 -0.65 -2.42
CA HIS A 522 52.73 -0.71 -1.01
C HIS A 522 51.64 -1.08 -0.01
#